data_AF-A0A2N1BVM9-F1
#
_entry.id   AF-A0A2N1BVM9-F1
#
_cell.length_a   1.000
_cell.length_b   1.000
_cell.length_c   1.000
_cell.angle_alpha   90.00
_cell.angle_beta   90.00
_cell.angle_gamma   90.00
#
_symmetry.space_group_name_H-M   'P 1'
#
loop_
_entity.id
_entity.type
_entity.pdbx_description
1 polymer ?
#
loop_
_entity_poly.entity_id
_entity_poly.type
_entity_poly.pdbx_seq_one_letter_code
_entity_poly.pdbx_strand_id
1 'polypeptide(L)'
;MPSKVKNSLEAIIKMSRQLLSQLDIQIEQSESTDGEYLTDNKQTLVANVSMGMVQSQLTNEQLLGLVNERQSFIATLFEEHTQDQLTAQLALINEMVLLDEQLTLKSKSHKQSLATKVLKLKKSQKVSNLYKKY
;
A
#
# COMPACT_ATOMS: atom_id res chain seq x y z
N MET A 1 7.85 -16.03 29.29
CA MET A 1 7.53 -15.95 27.85
C MET A 1 6.73 -14.71 27.37
N PRO A 2 6.40 -13.66 28.16
CA PRO A 2 5.73 -12.46 27.63
C PRO A 2 6.51 -11.70 26.55
N SER A 3 7.85 -11.77 26.62
CA SER A 3 8.74 -11.13 25.65
C SER A 3 8.59 -11.66 24.24
N LYS A 4 8.23 -12.94 24.06
CA LYS A 4 8.02 -13.52 22.72
C LYS A 4 6.76 -12.94 22.05
N VAL A 5 5.64 -12.95 22.77
CA VAL A 5 4.36 -12.37 22.31
C VAL A 5 4.53 -10.90 21.94
N LYS A 6 5.18 -10.14 22.83
CA LYS A 6 5.49 -8.73 22.60
C LYS A 6 6.29 -8.53 21.32
N ASN A 7 7.39 -9.26 21.15
CA ASN A 7 8.25 -9.14 19.97
C ASN A 7 7.51 -9.49 18.67
N SER A 8 6.66 -10.53 18.68
CA SER A 8 5.84 -10.91 17.53
C SER A 8 4.84 -9.82 17.17
N LEU A 9 4.15 -9.23 18.16
CA LEU A 9 3.23 -8.10 17.94
C LEU A 9 3.95 -6.87 17.40
N GLU A 10 5.11 -6.51 17.95
CA GLU A 10 5.92 -5.39 17.46
C GLU A 10 6.39 -5.61 16.01
N ALA A 11 6.73 -6.85 15.63
CA ALA A 11 7.07 -7.20 14.25
C ALA A 11 5.87 -6.99 13.31
N ILE A 12 4.69 -7.49 13.68
CA ILE A 12 3.44 -7.29 12.90
C ILE A 12 3.13 -5.80 12.75
N ILE A 13 3.19 -5.02 13.84
CA ILE A 13 2.96 -3.57 13.83
C ILE A 13 3.93 -2.87 12.89
N LYS A 14 5.22 -3.22 12.94
CA LYS A 14 6.24 -2.65 12.05
C LYS A 14 5.92 -2.95 10.59
N MET A 15 5.52 -4.18 10.27
CA MET A 15 5.10 -4.56 8.92
C MET A 15 3.84 -3.80 8.47
N SER A 16 2.84 -3.65 9.35
CA SER A 16 1.63 -2.86 9.06
C SER A 16 1.95 -1.40 8.74
N ARG A 17 2.86 -0.77 9.50
CA ARG A 17 3.33 0.60 9.24
C ARG A 17 4.10 0.70 7.92
N GLN A 18 4.93 -0.29 7.59
CA GLN A 18 5.62 -0.36 6.32
C GLN A 18 4.64 -0.49 5.14
N LEU A 19 3.62 -1.34 5.26
CA LEU A 19 2.55 -1.47 4.26
C LEU A 19 1.78 -0.17 4.07
N LEU A 20 1.44 0.54 5.15
CA LEU A 20 0.77 1.85 5.08
C LEU A 20 1.61 2.87 4.32
N SER A 21 2.90 2.97 4.65
CA SER A 21 3.83 3.89 3.97
C SER A 21 3.98 3.57 2.49
N GLN A 22 4.04 2.28 2.12
CA GLN A 22 4.11 1.88 0.71
C GLN A 22 2.82 2.19 -0.06
N LEU A 23 1.66 2.02 0.57
CA LEU A 23 0.38 2.43 -0.01
C LEU A 23 0.32 3.93 -0.24
N ASP A 24 0.83 4.75 0.68
CA ASP A 24 0.89 6.21 0.51
C ASP A 24 1.73 6.61 -0.69
N ILE A 25 2.95 6.07 -0.80
CA ILE A 25 3.86 6.35 -1.92
C ILE A 25 3.18 5.99 -3.25
N GLN A 26 2.52 4.84 -3.33
CA GLN A 26 1.81 4.43 -4.55
C GLN A 26 0.62 5.34 -4.89
N ILE A 27 -0.14 5.79 -3.89
CA ILE A 27 -1.28 6.70 -4.09
C ILE A 27 -0.78 8.06 -4.61
N GLU A 28 0.20 8.67 -3.94
CA GLU A 28 0.76 9.99 -4.30
C GLU A 28 1.30 10.01 -5.73
N GLN A 29 2.04 8.97 -6.13
CA GLN A 29 2.56 8.84 -7.49
C GLN A 29 1.44 8.72 -8.52
N SER A 30 0.38 7.97 -8.19
CA SER A 30 -0.75 7.81 -9.09
C SER A 30 -1.47 9.15 -9.32
N GLU A 31 -1.57 10.00 -8.31
CA GLU A 31 -2.28 11.30 -8.38
C GLU A 31 -1.45 12.37 -9.11
N SER A 32 -0.12 12.27 -9.03
CA SER A 32 0.81 13.19 -9.71
C SER A 32 0.76 13.10 -11.24
N THR A 33 0.14 12.05 -11.81
CA THR A 33 0.04 11.85 -13.27
C THR A 33 -1.18 12.52 -13.91
N ASP A 34 -2.09 13.11 -13.13
CA ASP A 34 -3.32 13.75 -13.67
C ASP A 34 -3.06 15.15 -14.30
N GLY A 35 -1.79 15.58 -14.41
CA GLY A 35 -1.39 16.94 -14.82
C GLY A 35 -0.66 17.11 -16.16
N GLU A 36 -0.35 16.06 -16.92
CA GLU A 36 0.42 16.21 -18.17
C GLU A 36 -0.45 15.94 -19.40
N TYR A 37 -1.09 16.99 -19.90
CA TYR A 37 -1.67 16.99 -21.24
C TYR A 37 -0.54 16.98 -22.28
N LEU A 38 -0.51 15.91 -23.09
CA LEU A 38 -0.11 15.86 -24.50
C LEU A 38 1.00 16.82 -24.97
N THR A 39 2.22 16.29 -25.13
CA THR A 39 3.06 16.71 -26.26
C THR A 39 3.76 15.48 -26.86
N ASP A 40 3.38 15.16 -28.09
CA ASP A 40 4.20 14.39 -29.01
C ASP A 40 5.56 15.08 -29.13
N ASN A 41 6.63 14.45 -28.64
CA ASN A 41 7.91 14.39 -29.34
C ASN A 41 8.88 13.46 -28.60
N LYS A 42 9.50 12.56 -29.36
CA LYS A 42 10.70 11.82 -28.96
C LYS A 42 11.77 12.80 -28.48
N GLN A 43 12.14 12.77 -27.20
CA GLN A 43 13.54 12.89 -26.77
C GLN A 43 13.61 12.57 -25.26
N THR A 44 14.57 11.71 -24.92
CA THR A 44 15.27 11.59 -23.64
C THR A 44 15.18 12.83 -22.76
N LEU A 45 14.96 12.68 -21.43
CA LEU A 45 15.79 13.31 -20.39
C LEU A 45 15.24 13.10 -18.95
N VAL A 46 16.17 12.63 -18.12
CA VAL A 46 16.46 12.94 -16.71
C VAL A 46 15.41 12.73 -15.60
N ALA A 47 15.78 11.81 -14.71
CA ALA A 47 16.17 12.13 -13.33
C ALA A 47 15.61 13.45 -12.77
N ASN A 48 14.56 13.35 -11.96
CA ASN A 48 14.33 14.30 -10.88
C ASN A 48 14.27 13.55 -9.56
N VAL A 49 15.40 13.67 -8.86
CA VAL A 49 15.61 13.26 -7.48
C VAL A 49 14.66 14.07 -6.60
N SER A 50 13.66 13.41 -6.00
CA SER A 50 13.05 13.91 -4.77
C SER A 50 13.86 13.36 -3.60
N MET A 51 14.77 14.19 -3.08
CA MET A 51 15.44 13.94 -1.80
C MET A 51 14.43 14.17 -0.68
N GLY A 52 13.86 13.08 -0.18
CA GLY A 52 13.05 13.04 1.04
C GLY A 52 12.78 11.60 1.40
N MET A 53 13.68 10.99 2.19
CA MET A 53 13.68 9.58 2.60
C MET A 53 13.36 8.58 1.47
N VAL A 54 14.40 8.02 0.85
CA VAL A 54 14.27 6.86 -0.05
C VAL A 54 13.83 5.65 0.77
N GLN A 55 12.55 5.60 1.14
CA GLN A 55 11.87 4.35 1.43
C GLN A 55 11.82 3.67 0.06
N SER A 56 12.71 2.69 -0.18
CA SER A 56 12.75 1.98 -1.47
C SER A 56 11.33 1.48 -1.77
N GLN A 57 10.77 1.98 -2.87
CA GLN A 57 9.43 1.59 -3.28
C GLN A 57 9.43 0.10 -3.57
N LEU A 58 8.52 -0.62 -2.92
CA LEU A 58 8.35 -2.04 -3.15
C LEU A 58 7.58 -2.24 -4.46
N THR A 59 7.96 -3.27 -5.22
CA THR A 59 7.14 -3.74 -6.33
C THR A 59 5.84 -4.32 -5.80
N ASN A 60 4.84 -4.49 -6.67
CA ASN A 60 3.56 -5.09 -6.29
C ASN A 60 3.74 -6.52 -5.76
N GLU A 61 4.68 -7.29 -6.33
CA GLU A 61 5.02 -8.65 -5.88
C GLU A 61 5.63 -8.62 -4.48
N GLN A 62 6.55 -7.69 -4.22
CA GLN A 62 7.15 -7.51 -2.90
C GLN A 62 6.12 -7.07 -1.86
N LEU A 63 5.21 -6.16 -2.23
CA LEU A 63 4.13 -5.71 -1.37
C LEU A 63 3.16 -6.86 -1.04
N LEU A 64 2.79 -7.67 -2.03
CA LEU A 64 1.98 -8.87 -1.83
C LEU A 64 2.69 -9.88 -0.93
N GLY A 65 3.99 -10.08 -1.12
CA GLY A 65 4.82 -10.91 -0.25
C GLY A 65 4.76 -10.44 1.21
N LEU A 66 4.90 -9.12 1.43
CA LEU A 66 4.85 -8.53 2.77
C LEU A 66 3.47 -8.68 3.43
N VAL A 67 2.39 -8.54 2.67
CA VAL A 67 1.01 -8.79 3.16
C VAL A 67 0.85 -10.25 3.59
N ASN A 68 1.32 -11.20 2.76
CA ASN A 68 1.22 -12.62 3.06
C ASN A 68 2.05 -13.01 4.29
N GLU A 69 3.26 -12.49 4.41
CA GLU A 69 4.13 -12.70 5.57
C GLU A 69 3.46 -12.17 6.85
N ARG A 70 2.91 -10.95 6.80
CA ARG A 70 2.17 -10.36 7.93
C ARG A 70 0.99 -11.23 8.33
N GLN A 71 0.22 -11.74 7.36
CA GLN A 71 -0.92 -12.60 7.63
C GLN A 71 -0.49 -13.92 8.29
N SER A 72 0.62 -14.51 7.84
CA SER A 72 1.21 -15.70 8.44
C SER A 72 1.58 -15.45 9.91
N PHE A 73 2.23 -14.32 10.21
CA PHE A 73 2.63 -13.99 11.57
C PHE A 73 1.44 -13.80 12.50
N ILE A 74 0.37 -13.17 12.00
CA ILE A 74 -0.88 -13.03 12.76
C ILE A 74 -1.48 -14.39 13.06
N ALA A 75 -1.58 -15.27 12.07
CA ALA A 75 -2.11 -16.62 12.28
C ALA A 75 -1.30 -17.39 13.33
N THR A 76 0.03 -17.43 13.16
CA THR A 76 0.94 -18.08 14.11
C THR A 76 0.83 -17.48 15.52
N LEU A 77 0.70 -16.16 15.65
CA LEU A 77 0.55 -15.49 16.95
C LEU A 77 -0.67 -16.01 17.73
N PHE A 78 -1.81 -16.18 17.06
CA PHE A 78 -3.05 -16.65 17.69
C PHE A 78 -3.09 -18.18 17.86
N GLU A 79 -2.31 -18.94 17.08
CA GLU A 79 -2.15 -20.38 17.25
C GLU A 79 -1.21 -20.73 18.42
N GLU A 80 -0.11 -20.00 18.58
CA GLU A 80 0.95 -20.33 19.53
C GLU A 80 0.75 -19.75 20.95
N HIS A 81 -0.16 -18.79 21.11
CA HIS A 81 -0.31 -18.04 22.36
C HIS A 81 -1.72 -18.06 22.91
N THR A 82 -1.81 -18.19 24.24
CA THR A 82 -3.11 -18.24 24.91
C THR A 82 -3.72 -16.84 25.04
N GLN A 83 -5.03 -16.78 25.28
CA GLN A 83 -5.75 -15.54 25.53
C GLN A 83 -5.12 -14.72 26.66
N ASP A 84 -4.70 -15.34 27.76
CA ASP A 84 -4.08 -14.61 28.89
C ASP A 84 -2.76 -13.94 28.50
N GLN A 85 -1.94 -14.63 27.69
CA GLN A 85 -0.67 -14.11 27.20
C GLN A 85 -0.88 -12.95 26.23
N LEU A 86 -1.90 -13.02 25.38
CA LEU A 86 -2.29 -11.97 24.46
C LEU A 86 -2.89 -10.76 25.19
N THR A 87 -3.76 -11.02 26.17
CA THR A 87 -4.40 -9.97 26.98
C THR A 87 -3.38 -9.17 27.78
N ALA A 88 -2.27 -9.78 28.20
CA ALA A 88 -1.15 -9.07 28.81
C ALA A 88 -0.49 -8.03 27.88
N GLN A 89 -0.71 -8.12 26.57
CA GLN A 89 -0.22 -7.18 25.55
C GLN A 89 -1.35 -6.39 24.86
N LEU A 90 -2.47 -6.16 25.56
CA LEU A 90 -3.68 -5.52 25.03
C LEU A 90 -3.41 -4.20 24.27
N ALA A 91 -2.49 -3.38 24.75
CA ALA A 91 -2.15 -2.12 24.08
C ALA A 91 -1.60 -2.33 22.66
N LEU A 92 -0.73 -3.33 22.47
CA LEU A 92 -0.15 -3.67 21.17
C LEU A 92 -1.19 -4.34 20.26
N ILE A 93 -2.09 -5.15 20.82
CA ILE A 93 -3.20 -5.73 20.05
C ILE A 93 -4.13 -4.62 19.54
N ASN A 94 -4.48 -3.66 20.38
CA ASN A 94 -5.31 -2.52 19.98
C ASN A 94 -4.61 -1.67 18.90
N GLU A 95 -3.30 -1.46 19.02
CA GLU A 95 -2.54 -0.79 17.97
C GLU A 95 -2.56 -1.56 16.65
N MET A 96 -2.35 -2.88 16.69
CA MET A 96 -2.43 -3.75 15.52
C MET A 96 -3.81 -3.63 14.85
N VAL A 97 -4.90 -3.68 15.61
CA VAL A 97 -6.27 -3.53 15.09
C VAL A 97 -6.48 -2.16 14.44
N LEU A 98 -6.02 -1.09 15.08
CA LEU A 98 -6.14 0.26 14.54
C LEU A 98 -5.36 0.42 13.22
N LEU A 99 -4.19 -0.20 13.10
CA LEU A 99 -3.43 -0.21 11.85
C LEU A 99 -4.14 -1.01 10.75
N ASP A 100 -4.86 -2.08 11.11
CA ASP A 100 -5.63 -2.90 10.16
C ASP A 100 -6.83 -2.15 9.58
N GLU A 101 -7.50 -1.37 10.43
CA GLU A 101 -8.56 -0.47 9.98
C GLU A 101 -8.02 0.57 9.00
N GLN A 102 -6.87 1.19 9.32
CA GLN A 102 -6.22 2.15 8.43
C GLN A 102 -5.81 1.52 7.09
N LEU A 103 -5.20 0.33 7.12
CA LEU A 103 -4.82 -0.41 5.91
C LEU A 103 -6.04 -0.72 5.04
N THR A 104 -7.13 -1.15 5.66
CA THR A 104 -8.38 -1.48 4.97
C THR A 104 -8.99 -0.24 4.31
N LEU A 105 -9.08 0.87 5.05
CA LEU A 105 -9.59 2.14 4.55
C LEU A 105 -8.75 2.65 3.37
N LYS A 106 -7.42 2.65 3.52
CA LYS A 106 -6.50 3.12 2.49
C LYS A 106 -6.54 2.25 1.24
N SER A 107 -6.56 0.92 1.41
CA SER A 107 -6.68 -0.03 0.30
C SER A 107 -8.01 0.15 -0.47
N LYS A 108 -9.12 0.35 0.25
CA LYS A 108 -10.43 0.63 -0.37
C LYS A 108 -10.42 1.93 -1.15
N SER A 109 -9.86 3.00 -0.58
CA SER A 109 -9.72 4.30 -1.25
C SER A 109 -8.87 4.18 -2.52
N HIS A 110 -7.71 3.52 -2.42
CA HIS A 110 -6.81 3.31 -3.57
C HIS A 110 -7.52 2.51 -4.68
N LYS A 111 -8.22 1.43 -4.34
CA LYS A 111 -9.02 0.65 -5.31
C LYS A 111 -10.05 1.51 -6.04
N GLN A 112 -10.74 2.41 -5.32
CA GLN A 112 -11.72 3.33 -5.91
C GLN A 112 -11.06 4.36 -6.84
N SER A 113 -9.93 4.93 -6.43
CA SER A 113 -9.14 5.86 -7.26
C SER A 113 -8.68 5.19 -8.56
N LEU A 114 -8.12 3.97 -8.46
CA LEU A 114 -7.69 3.20 -9.62
C LEU A 114 -8.85 2.87 -10.56
N ALA A 115 -9.99 2.42 -10.03
CA ALA A 115 -11.18 2.13 -10.85
C ALA A 115 -11.65 3.37 -11.61
N THR A 116 -11.61 4.54 -10.98
CA THR A 116 -11.96 5.82 -11.60
C THR A 116 -10.98 6.17 -12.74
N LYS A 117 -9.68 5.97 -12.54
CA LYS A 117 -8.66 6.20 -13.57
C LYS A 117 -8.82 5.27 -14.77
N VAL A 118 -9.07 3.97 -14.53
CA VAL A 118 -9.35 3.00 -15.60
C VAL A 118 -10.58 3.41 -16.42
N LEU A 119 -11.64 3.90 -15.76
CA LEU A 119 -12.82 4.42 -16.45
C LEU A 119 -12.52 5.66 -17.29
N LYS A 120 -11.72 6.62 -16.77
CA LYS A 120 -11.27 7.80 -17.52
C LYS A 120 -10.46 7.39 -18.76
N LEU A 121 -9.50 6.47 -18.62
CA LEU A 121 -8.68 5.96 -19.73
C LEU A 121 -9.54 5.31 -20.81
N LYS A 122 -10.50 4.46 -20.43
CA LYS A 122 -11.43 3.82 -21.37
C LYS A 122 -12.28 4.84 -22.14
N LYS A 123 -12.69 5.93 -21.49
CA LYS A 123 -13.42 7.03 -22.15
C LYS A 123 -12.51 7.80 -23.11
N SER A 124 -11.29 8.13 -22.69
CA SER A 124 -10.29 8.82 -23.53
C SER A 124 -9.95 8.02 -24.79
N GLN A 125 -9.70 6.72 -24.65
CA GLN A 125 -9.41 5.83 -25.78
C GLN A 125 -10.56 5.76 -26.79
N LYS A 126 -11.82 5.73 -26.30
CA LYS A 126 -13.01 5.78 -27.18
C LYS A 126 -13.05 7.08 -27.98
N VAL A 127 -12.77 8.22 -27.34
CA VAL A 127 -12.75 9.53 -28.01
C VAL A 127 -11.63 9.58 -29.04
N SER A 128 -10.39 9.19 -28.68
CA SER A 128 -9.25 9.18 -29.60
C SER A 128 -9.49 8.29 -30.83
N ASN A 129 -10.09 7.11 -30.64
CA ASN A 129 -10.45 6.22 -31.75
C ASN A 129 -11.52 6.81 -32.67
N LEU A 130 -12.47 7.58 -32.13
CA LEU A 130 -13.46 8.28 -32.93
C LEU A 130 -12.81 9.36 -33.79
N TYR A 131 -11.93 10.18 -33.21
CA TYR A 131 -11.20 11.23 -33.94
C TYR A 131 -10.27 10.66 -35.01
N LYS A 132 -9.61 9.52 -34.79
CA LYS A 132 -8.78 8.85 -35.82
C LYS A 132 -9.57 8.33 -37.03
N LYS A 133 -10.90 8.23 -36.92
CA LYS A 133 -11.77 7.73 -37.99
C LYS A 133 -12.27 8.84 -38.93
N TYR A 134 -12.16 10.10 -38.50
CA TYR A 134 -12.46 11.29 -39.30
C TYR A 134 -11.16 11.94 -39.77
#